data_AF-A0A482Y5M0-F1
#
_entry.id   AF-A0A482Y5M0-F1
#
_cell.length_a   1.000
_cell.length_b   1.000
_cell.length_c   1.000
_cell.angle_alpha   90.00
_cell.angle_beta   90.00
_cell.angle_gamma   90.00
#
_symmetry.space_group_name_H-M   'P 1'
#
loop_
_entity.id
_entity.type
_entity.pdbx_description
1 polymer ?
#
loop_
_entity_poly.entity_id
_entity_poly.type
_entity_poly.pdbx_seq_one_letter_code
_entity_poly.pdbx_strand_id
1 'polypeptide(L)'
;MRARQADPRRRRSRVRLDEHRSEADTVHRHRRRRTRVYGTILQTRGRWRSKAERNLAPRLGEVRRLASALEYSDSVRDQACQLFWSDQNEDLLRGRSIEAIAVASVYETCRCNGLSRLLGEVSEMARVAESRVMNAYKTLNEELGLPAEPVSPSMFVPRPASDLECLDEIRQRARTLAEQAEARGVTTGVHPAGFAAACLYRKSRSSASGRDPEVVHKAGREEGRWLT
;
A
#
# COMPACT_ATOMS: atom_id res chain seq x y z
N MET A 1 16.12 58.57 8.68
CA MET A 1 16.06 57.40 7.77
C MET A 1 16.28 56.12 8.57
N ARG A 2 15.22 55.36 8.90
CA ARG A 2 15.35 54.04 9.56
C ARG A 2 15.13 52.96 8.52
N ALA A 3 16.19 52.23 8.16
CA ALA A 3 16.12 51.07 7.29
C ALA A 3 15.22 50.02 7.93
N ARG A 4 14.15 49.63 7.22
CA ARG A 4 13.30 48.49 7.59
C ARG A 4 14.15 47.22 7.48
N GLN A 5 14.68 46.73 8.60
CA GLN A 5 15.30 45.41 8.66
C GLN A 5 14.25 44.35 8.32
N ALA A 6 14.47 43.65 7.21
CA ALA A 6 13.62 42.54 6.79
C ALA A 6 13.74 41.41 7.81
N ASP A 7 12.59 41.01 8.38
CA ASP A 7 12.49 39.93 9.36
C ASP A 7 12.99 38.59 8.77
N PRO A 8 14.08 38.00 9.32
CA PRO A 8 14.66 36.75 8.83
C PRO A 8 13.72 35.54 8.95
N ARG A 9 12.65 35.62 9.75
CA ARG A 9 11.64 34.55 9.88
C ARG A 9 10.72 34.45 8.66
N ARG A 10 10.48 35.55 7.94
CA ARG A 10 9.68 35.57 6.70
C ARG A 10 10.41 35.00 5.48
N ARG A 11 11.74 34.96 5.49
CA ARG A 11 12.54 34.33 4.41
C ARG A 11 12.50 32.81 4.50
N ARG A 12 12.50 32.24 5.71
CA ARG A 12 12.45 30.77 5.92
C ARG A 12 11.10 30.14 5.58
N SER A 13 9.99 30.85 5.76
CA SER A 13 8.66 30.33 5.43
C SER A 13 8.38 30.27 3.93
N ARG A 14 8.99 31.15 3.13
CA ARG A 14 8.81 31.18 1.67
C ARG A 14 9.60 30.08 0.96
N VAL A 15 10.83 29.80 1.42
CA VAL A 15 11.68 28.71 0.90
C VAL A 15 11.02 27.33 1.10
N ARG A 16 10.43 27.07 2.28
CA ARG A 16 9.73 25.81 2.56
C ARG A 16 8.48 25.57 1.69
N LEU A 17 7.79 26.62 1.28
CA LEU A 17 6.63 26.51 0.40
C LEU A 17 7.04 26.28 -1.07
N ASP A 18 8.17 26.84 -1.50
CA ASP A 18 8.73 26.63 -2.84
C ASP A 18 9.36 25.22 -2.98
N GLU A 19 9.99 24.67 -1.92
CA GLU A 19 10.52 23.30 -1.88
C GLU A 19 9.41 22.24 -1.99
N HIS A 20 8.34 22.36 -1.19
CA HIS A 20 7.20 21.44 -1.27
C HIS A 20 6.44 21.53 -2.61
N ARG A 21 6.43 22.70 -3.25
CA ARG A 21 5.85 22.87 -4.58
C ARG A 21 6.72 22.22 -5.66
N SER A 22 8.04 22.27 -5.50
CA SER A 22 9.01 21.62 -6.38
C SER A 22 8.95 20.08 -6.30
N GLU A 23 8.85 19.51 -5.10
CA GLU A 23 8.69 18.06 -4.88
C GLU A 23 7.37 17.53 -5.43
N ALA A 24 6.27 18.26 -5.19
CA ALA A 24 4.97 17.94 -5.77
C ALA A 24 5.01 17.98 -7.31
N ASP A 25 5.73 18.95 -7.89
CA ASP A 25 5.87 19.10 -9.34
C ASP A 25 6.75 18.03 -10.00
N THR A 26 7.72 17.45 -9.28
CA THR A 26 8.51 16.29 -9.74
C THR A 26 7.69 15.00 -9.73
N VAL A 27 6.97 14.74 -8.64
CA VAL A 27 6.05 13.59 -8.53
C VAL A 27 4.93 13.70 -9.57
N HIS A 28 4.40 14.91 -9.80
CA HIS A 28 3.37 15.17 -10.80
C HIS A 28 3.88 15.09 -12.26
N ARG A 29 5.14 15.48 -12.53
CA ARG A 29 5.78 15.30 -13.84
C ARG A 29 6.04 13.84 -14.20
N HIS A 30 6.43 13.02 -13.22
CA HIS A 30 6.58 11.58 -13.44
C HIS A 30 5.24 10.90 -13.71
N ARG A 31 4.14 11.33 -13.07
CA ARG A 31 2.79 10.77 -13.28
C ARG A 31 2.23 11.00 -14.69
N ARG A 32 2.46 12.16 -15.32
CA ARG A 32 1.82 12.52 -16.62
C ARG A 32 2.51 11.94 -17.88
N ARG A 33 3.80 11.60 -17.82
CA ARG A 33 4.50 10.92 -18.94
C ARG A 33 4.22 9.41 -19.01
N ARG A 34 3.77 8.79 -17.90
CA ARG A 34 3.54 7.34 -17.74
C ARG A 34 2.35 6.79 -18.52
N THR A 35 1.22 7.51 -18.57
CA THR A 35 -0.05 6.97 -19.10
C THR A 35 -0.10 6.81 -20.62
N ARG A 36 0.59 7.69 -21.38
CA ARG A 36 0.60 7.63 -22.86
C ARG A 36 1.43 6.47 -23.39
N VAL A 37 2.57 6.20 -22.77
CA VAL A 37 3.50 5.17 -23.24
C VAL A 37 2.97 3.76 -22.92
N TYR A 38 2.28 3.60 -21.78
CA TYR A 38 1.66 2.33 -21.39
C TYR A 38 0.63 1.81 -22.42
N GLY A 39 -0.25 2.70 -22.91
CA GLY A 39 -1.23 2.37 -23.96
C GLY A 39 -0.57 2.00 -25.30
N THR A 40 0.47 2.72 -25.71
CA THR A 40 1.21 2.45 -26.94
C THR A 40 1.96 1.11 -26.88
N ILE A 41 2.58 0.76 -25.76
CA ILE A 41 3.32 -0.51 -25.62
C ILE A 41 2.40 -1.73 -25.66
N LEU A 42 1.20 -1.63 -25.04
CA LEU A 42 0.18 -2.68 -25.13
C LEU A 42 -0.30 -2.93 -26.56
N GLN A 43 -0.32 -1.88 -27.39
CA GLN A 43 -0.70 -1.94 -28.81
C GLN A 43 0.46 -2.38 -29.71
N THR A 44 1.72 -2.20 -29.29
CA THR A 44 2.91 -2.47 -30.11
C THR A 44 3.48 -3.89 -29.90
N ARG A 45 2.60 -4.91 -29.81
CA ARG A 45 3.00 -6.33 -29.66
C ARG A 45 3.93 -6.85 -30.77
N GLY A 46 3.98 -6.19 -31.92
CA GLY A 46 4.72 -6.62 -33.11
C GLY A 46 6.13 -6.02 -33.33
N ARG A 47 6.65 -5.13 -32.46
CA ARG A 47 7.95 -4.44 -32.68
C ARG A 47 8.91 -4.49 -31.48
N TRP A 48 8.87 -5.54 -30.66
CA TRP A 48 9.80 -5.69 -29.52
C TRP A 48 11.22 -6.04 -29.99
N ARG A 49 12.12 -5.06 -29.90
CA ARG A 49 13.51 -5.15 -30.34
C ARG A 49 14.42 -5.74 -29.27
N SER A 50 14.09 -5.60 -27.97
CA SER A 50 14.91 -6.08 -26.86
C SER A 50 14.31 -7.28 -26.11
N LYS A 51 15.17 -8.06 -25.43
CA LYS A 51 14.74 -9.15 -24.53
C LYS A 51 13.88 -8.64 -23.36
N ALA A 52 14.14 -7.41 -22.89
CA ALA A 52 13.35 -6.78 -21.84
C ALA A 52 11.91 -6.51 -22.31
N GLU A 53 11.75 -5.95 -23.52
CA GLU A 53 10.42 -5.70 -24.12
C GLU A 53 9.65 -7.00 -24.38
N ARG A 54 10.32 -8.05 -24.85
CA ARG A 54 9.68 -9.36 -25.07
C ARG A 54 9.14 -10.00 -23.79
N ASN A 55 9.81 -9.77 -22.67
CA ASN A 55 9.38 -10.29 -21.37
C ASN A 55 8.41 -9.36 -20.64
N LEU A 56 8.16 -8.15 -21.15
CA LEU A 56 7.31 -7.17 -20.48
C LEU A 56 5.84 -7.60 -20.47
N ALA A 57 5.29 -8.06 -21.60
CA ALA A 57 3.88 -8.43 -21.65
C ALA A 57 3.51 -9.62 -20.75
N PRO A 58 4.31 -10.71 -20.68
CA PRO A 58 4.09 -11.77 -19.68
C PRO A 58 4.11 -11.23 -18.25
N ARG A 59 5.05 -10.34 -17.91
CA ARG A 59 5.17 -9.74 -16.58
C ARG A 59 3.99 -8.85 -16.21
N LEU A 60 3.52 -8.03 -17.14
CA LEU A 60 2.29 -7.24 -16.96
C LEU A 60 1.06 -8.14 -16.84
N GLY A 61 1.06 -9.29 -17.51
CA GLY A 61 0.06 -10.34 -17.30
C GLY A 61 0.03 -10.84 -15.86
N GLU A 62 1.20 -11.05 -15.26
CA GLU A 62 1.31 -11.47 -13.85
C GLU A 62 0.83 -10.39 -12.87
N VAL A 63 1.21 -9.13 -13.08
CA VAL A 63 0.68 -8.00 -12.28
C VAL A 63 -0.85 -7.95 -12.36
N ARG A 64 -1.42 -8.12 -13.55
CA ARG A 64 -2.88 -8.17 -13.74
C ARG A 64 -3.50 -9.37 -13.04
N ARG A 65 -2.89 -10.55 -13.12
CA ARG A 65 -3.35 -11.77 -12.44
C ARG A 65 -3.42 -11.54 -10.92
N LEU A 66 -2.36 -10.98 -10.33
CA LEU A 66 -2.30 -10.69 -8.89
C LEU A 66 -3.37 -9.67 -8.48
N ALA A 67 -3.47 -8.54 -9.19
CA ALA A 67 -4.47 -7.51 -8.89
C ALA A 67 -5.92 -8.03 -9.06
N SER A 68 -6.18 -8.88 -10.06
CA SER A 68 -7.49 -9.53 -10.23
C SER A 68 -7.80 -10.52 -9.12
N ALA A 69 -6.82 -11.31 -8.67
CA ALA A 69 -6.99 -12.26 -7.57
C ALA A 69 -7.21 -11.57 -6.22
N LEU A 70 -6.79 -10.30 -6.08
CA LEU A 70 -7.10 -9.44 -4.93
C LEU A 70 -8.43 -8.66 -5.09
N GLU A 71 -9.15 -8.90 -6.18
CA GLU A 71 -10.43 -8.29 -6.55
C GLU A 71 -10.35 -6.77 -6.72
N TYR A 72 -9.21 -6.27 -7.17
CA TYR A 72 -9.03 -4.84 -7.42
C TYR A 72 -9.72 -4.40 -8.72
N SER A 73 -10.26 -3.17 -8.66
CA SER A 73 -10.87 -2.51 -9.81
C SER A 73 -9.87 -2.33 -10.96
N ASP A 74 -10.38 -2.20 -12.18
CA ASP A 74 -9.54 -2.02 -13.36
C ASP A 74 -8.64 -0.78 -13.25
N SER A 75 -9.12 0.29 -12.61
CA SER A 75 -8.32 1.48 -12.34
C SER A 75 -7.09 1.19 -11.46
N VAL A 76 -7.27 0.45 -10.37
CA VAL A 76 -6.18 0.05 -9.46
C VAL A 76 -5.24 -0.93 -10.16
N ARG A 77 -5.78 -1.86 -10.94
CA ARG A 77 -4.99 -2.79 -11.76
C ARG A 77 -4.10 -2.07 -12.77
N ASP A 78 -4.65 -1.09 -13.47
CA ASP A 78 -3.91 -0.29 -14.46
C ASP A 78 -2.86 0.62 -13.80
N GLN A 79 -3.12 1.11 -12.59
CA GLN A 79 -2.11 1.83 -11.80
C GLN A 79 -0.93 0.93 -11.40
N ALA A 80 -1.19 -0.28 -10.89
CA ALA A 80 -0.13 -1.24 -10.53
C ALA A 80 0.72 -1.64 -11.74
N CYS A 81 0.05 -1.84 -12.86
CA CYS A 81 0.64 -2.05 -14.17
C CYS A 81 1.55 -0.91 -14.63
N GLN A 82 1.09 0.34 -14.50
CA GLN A 82 1.87 1.54 -14.84
C GLN A 82 3.08 1.70 -13.92
N LEU A 83 2.92 1.42 -12.63
CA LEU A 83 3.99 1.47 -11.63
C LEU A 83 5.08 0.46 -12.01
N PHE A 84 4.72 -0.83 -12.15
CA PHE A 84 5.65 -1.88 -12.56
C PHE A 84 6.40 -1.54 -13.86
N TRP A 85 5.70 -0.98 -14.86
CA TRP A 85 6.33 -0.62 -16.12
C TRP A 85 7.35 0.51 -15.99
N SER A 86 7.07 1.53 -15.17
CA SER A 86 8.05 2.57 -14.91
C SER A 86 9.28 2.05 -14.18
N ASP A 87 9.11 1.12 -13.25
CA ASP A 87 10.22 0.51 -12.50
C ASP A 87 11.17 -0.22 -13.43
N GLN A 88 10.63 -0.84 -14.49
CA GLN A 88 11.42 -1.54 -15.49
C GLN A 88 12.25 -0.60 -16.37
N ASN A 89 11.80 0.64 -16.59
CA ASN A 89 12.51 1.61 -17.43
C ASN A 89 13.60 2.37 -16.67
N GLU A 90 13.51 2.45 -15.35
CA GLU A 90 14.50 3.12 -14.50
C GLU A 90 15.65 2.18 -14.08
N ASP A 91 15.75 0.99 -14.71
CA ASP A 91 16.80 0.00 -14.46
C ASP A 91 16.81 -0.55 -13.00
N LEU A 92 15.73 -0.30 -12.25
CA LEU A 92 15.54 -0.74 -10.86
C LEU A 92 15.51 -2.28 -10.72
N LEU A 93 15.45 -3.00 -11.84
CA LEU A 93 15.36 -4.45 -11.89
C LEU A 93 16.70 -5.18 -11.73
N ARG A 94 17.83 -4.49 -11.92
CA ARG A 94 19.13 -5.17 -11.96
C ARG A 94 19.42 -5.85 -10.63
N GLY A 95 19.62 -7.17 -10.68
CA GLY A 95 19.90 -8.01 -9.52
C GLY A 95 18.69 -8.33 -8.64
N ARG A 96 17.47 -7.95 -9.04
CA ARG A 96 16.25 -8.13 -8.22
C ARG A 96 15.28 -9.11 -8.89
N SER A 97 14.53 -9.86 -8.08
CA SER A 97 13.48 -10.74 -8.61
C SER A 97 12.38 -9.87 -9.22
N ILE A 98 12.05 -10.20 -10.47
CA ILE A 98 10.98 -9.54 -11.21
C ILE A 98 9.63 -9.82 -10.56
N GLU A 99 9.44 -11.03 -10.01
CA GLU A 99 8.23 -11.36 -9.28
C GLU A 99 8.11 -10.50 -8.01
N ALA A 100 9.21 -10.32 -7.26
CA ALA A 100 9.22 -9.45 -6.09
C ALA A 100 8.85 -8.01 -6.42
N ILE A 101 9.30 -7.49 -7.57
CA ILE A 101 8.94 -6.15 -8.04
C ILE A 101 7.47 -6.11 -8.46
N ALA A 102 6.95 -7.11 -9.18
CA ALA A 102 5.54 -7.18 -9.54
C ALA A 102 4.63 -7.16 -8.30
N VAL A 103 4.97 -7.95 -7.28
CA VAL A 103 4.25 -7.98 -6.00
C VAL A 103 4.35 -6.64 -5.28
N ALA A 104 5.55 -6.05 -5.23
CA ALA A 104 5.77 -4.75 -4.60
C ALA A 104 4.97 -3.63 -5.29
N SER A 105 4.90 -3.60 -6.62
CA SER A 105 4.10 -2.62 -7.36
C SER A 105 2.59 -2.76 -7.08
N VAL A 106 2.08 -4.00 -6.94
CA VAL A 106 0.68 -4.24 -6.54
C VAL A 106 0.44 -3.78 -5.10
N TYR A 107 1.31 -4.17 -4.18
CA TYR A 107 1.22 -3.80 -2.76
C TYR A 107 1.30 -2.29 -2.55
N GLU A 108 2.20 -1.61 -3.26
CA GLU A 108 2.34 -0.16 -3.20
C GLU A 108 1.12 0.56 -3.76
N THR A 109 0.55 0.07 -4.88
CA THR A 109 -0.69 0.61 -5.43
C THR A 109 -1.86 0.44 -4.45
N CYS A 110 -1.92 -0.70 -3.75
CA CYS A 110 -2.88 -0.93 -2.67
C CYS A 110 -2.75 0.15 -1.59
N ARG A 111 -1.53 0.40 -1.11
CA ARG A 111 -1.27 1.43 -0.09
C ARG A 111 -1.63 2.84 -0.55
N CYS A 112 -1.27 3.21 -1.78
CA CYS A 112 -1.59 4.51 -2.36
C CYS A 112 -3.10 4.75 -2.51
N ASN A 113 -3.91 3.69 -2.61
CA ASN A 113 -5.37 3.78 -2.70
C ASN A 113 -6.07 3.61 -1.34
N GLY A 114 -5.32 3.54 -0.22
CA GLY A 114 -5.91 3.34 1.11
C GLY A 114 -6.57 1.97 1.28
N LEU A 115 -6.18 0.99 0.46
CA LEU A 115 -6.67 -0.37 0.56
C LEU A 115 -5.82 -1.13 1.58
N SER A 116 -6.48 -1.84 2.49
CA SER A 116 -5.82 -2.56 3.59
C SER A 116 -5.51 -3.99 3.17
N ARG A 117 -4.26 -4.24 2.77
CA ARG A 117 -3.71 -5.60 2.59
C ARG A 117 -2.43 -5.75 3.37
N LEU A 118 -2.19 -6.98 3.83
CA LEU A 118 -0.92 -7.34 4.46
C LEU A 118 0.09 -7.72 3.38
N LEU A 119 1.36 -7.44 3.66
CA LEU A 119 2.44 -7.79 2.74
C LEU A 119 2.50 -9.33 2.54
N GLY A 120 2.38 -10.09 3.63
CA GLY A 120 2.31 -11.55 3.61
C GLY A 120 1.22 -12.11 2.69
N GLU A 121 0.04 -11.50 2.64
CA GLU A 121 -1.07 -11.94 1.78
C GLU A 121 -0.74 -11.84 0.29
N VAL A 122 -0.16 -10.71 -0.12
CA VAL A 122 0.23 -10.49 -1.51
C VAL A 122 1.45 -11.36 -1.86
N SER A 123 2.37 -11.54 -0.91
CA SER A 123 3.57 -12.36 -1.07
C SER A 123 3.27 -13.85 -1.23
N GLU A 124 2.33 -14.39 -0.43
CA GLU A 124 1.89 -15.79 -0.47
C GLU A 124 1.25 -16.12 -1.83
N MET A 125 0.40 -15.22 -2.35
CA MET A 125 -0.27 -15.38 -3.64
C MET A 125 0.71 -15.49 -4.82
N ALA A 126 1.86 -14.82 -4.72
CA ALA A 126 2.91 -14.85 -5.72
C ALA A 126 3.99 -15.90 -5.46
N ARG A 127 3.94 -16.61 -4.32
CA ARG A 127 4.98 -17.55 -3.87
C ARG A 127 6.37 -16.93 -3.81
N VAL A 128 6.43 -15.65 -3.45
CA VAL A 128 7.68 -14.91 -3.24
C VAL A 128 7.92 -14.79 -1.74
N ALA A 129 9.17 -14.83 -1.31
CA ALA A 129 9.52 -14.58 0.08
C ALA A 129 9.24 -13.12 0.44
N GLU A 130 8.55 -12.89 1.57
CA GLU A 130 8.15 -11.56 2.02
C GLU A 130 9.33 -10.60 2.14
N SER A 131 10.49 -11.09 2.60
CA SER A 131 11.73 -10.31 2.68
C SER A 131 12.18 -9.75 1.32
N ARG A 132 11.98 -10.49 0.22
CA ARG A 132 12.30 -10.02 -1.14
C ARG A 132 11.32 -8.95 -1.60
N VAL A 133 10.03 -9.13 -1.29
CA VAL A 133 9.00 -8.13 -1.60
C VAL A 133 9.25 -6.85 -0.81
N MET A 134 9.57 -6.95 0.48
CA MET A 134 9.88 -5.80 1.32
C MET A 134 11.13 -5.05 0.83
N ASN A 135 12.17 -5.76 0.40
CA ASN A 135 13.35 -5.12 -0.17
C ASN A 135 13.03 -4.40 -1.49
N ALA A 136 12.25 -5.04 -2.37
CA ALA A 136 11.79 -4.39 -3.60
C ALA A 136 10.94 -3.16 -3.29
N TYR A 137 10.01 -3.28 -2.34
CA TYR A 137 9.16 -2.20 -1.85
C TYR A 137 9.95 -0.99 -1.35
N LYS A 138 10.94 -1.21 -0.48
CA LYS A 138 11.81 -0.12 0.04
C LYS A 138 12.53 0.60 -1.09
N THR A 139 13.13 -0.14 -2.01
CA THR A 139 13.79 0.46 -3.17
C THR A 139 12.81 1.25 -4.03
N LEU A 140 11.63 0.71 -4.33
CA LEU A 140 10.63 1.44 -5.11
C LEU A 140 10.22 2.74 -4.41
N ASN A 141 10.04 2.71 -3.09
CA ASN A 141 9.66 3.88 -2.32
C ASN A 141 10.78 4.95 -2.26
N GLU A 142 12.03 4.52 -2.11
CA GLU A 142 13.21 5.39 -2.11
C GLU A 142 13.44 6.07 -3.47
N GLU A 143 13.32 5.31 -4.56
CA GLU A 143 13.64 5.80 -5.91
C GLU A 143 12.50 6.63 -6.52
N LEU A 144 11.25 6.27 -6.22
CA LEU A 144 10.07 6.92 -6.80
C LEU A 144 9.45 8.01 -5.93
N GLY A 145 9.90 8.15 -4.67
CA GLY A 145 9.39 9.15 -3.73
C GLY A 145 7.86 9.07 -3.56
N LEU A 146 7.34 7.86 -3.37
CA LEU A 146 5.89 7.63 -3.39
C LEU A 146 5.23 8.18 -2.13
N PRO A 147 3.99 8.68 -2.25
CA PRO A 147 3.28 9.33 -1.14
C PRO A 147 2.66 8.33 -0.15
N ALA A 148 3.24 7.13 0.02
CA ALA A 148 2.66 6.08 0.84
C ALA A 148 2.61 6.50 2.31
N GLU A 149 1.42 6.93 2.77
CA GLU A 149 1.19 7.28 4.16
C GLU A 149 1.37 6.06 5.08
N PRO A 150 1.84 6.25 6.32
CA PRO A 150 1.88 5.18 7.32
C PRO A 150 0.51 4.51 7.43
N VAL A 151 0.50 3.18 7.48
CA VAL A 151 -0.76 2.44 7.53
C VAL A 151 -1.36 2.53 8.93
N SER A 152 -2.52 3.16 9.04
CA SER A 152 -3.30 3.24 10.27
C SER A 152 -3.94 1.88 10.62
N PRO A 153 -3.78 1.36 11.85
CA PRO A 153 -4.47 0.15 12.32
C PRO A 153 -5.99 0.09 12.08
N SER A 154 -6.68 1.23 12.14
CA SER A 154 -8.11 1.39 11.90
C SER A 154 -8.52 0.93 10.49
N MET A 155 -7.64 1.09 9.51
CA MET A 155 -7.85 0.63 8.14
C MET A 155 -7.90 -0.90 8.06
N PHE A 156 -7.23 -1.63 8.96
CA PHE A 156 -7.23 -3.09 8.95
C PHE A 156 -8.47 -3.72 9.57
N VAL A 157 -9.30 -2.98 10.32
CA VAL A 157 -10.47 -3.54 11.03
C VAL A 157 -11.53 -4.19 10.12
N PRO A 158 -11.92 -3.62 8.96
CA PRO A 158 -13.03 -4.15 8.18
C PRO A 158 -12.82 -5.59 7.70
N ARG A 159 -11.59 -5.95 7.33
CA ARG A 159 -11.30 -7.24 6.69
C ARG A 159 -11.39 -8.42 7.68
N PRO A 160 -10.66 -8.45 8.82
CA PRO A 160 -10.83 -9.49 9.83
C PRO A 160 -12.25 -9.52 10.39
N ALA A 161 -12.95 -8.36 10.46
CA ALA A 161 -14.35 -8.34 10.86
C ALA A 161 -15.25 -9.10 9.87
N SER A 162 -15.01 -8.95 8.57
CA SER A 162 -15.70 -9.71 7.52
C SER A 162 -15.30 -11.19 7.52
N ASP A 163 -14.02 -11.51 7.63
CA ASP A 163 -13.51 -12.90 7.67
C ASP A 163 -14.06 -13.67 8.89
N LEU A 164 -14.33 -12.96 9.99
CA LEU A 164 -14.95 -13.49 11.21
C LEU A 164 -16.48 -13.34 11.25
N GLU A 165 -17.12 -12.85 10.19
CA GLU A 165 -18.57 -12.62 10.11
C GLU A 165 -19.14 -11.80 11.30
N CYS A 166 -18.36 -10.83 11.77
CA CYS A 166 -18.75 -9.99 12.89
C CYS A 166 -19.93 -9.09 12.54
N LEU A 167 -20.83 -8.88 13.52
CA LEU A 167 -21.89 -7.88 13.42
C LEU A 167 -21.32 -6.49 13.09
N ASP A 168 -22.03 -5.75 12.24
CA ASP A 168 -21.67 -4.39 11.82
C ASP A 168 -21.46 -3.44 13.01
N GLU A 169 -22.22 -3.61 14.08
CA GLU A 169 -22.06 -2.87 15.33
C GLU A 169 -20.69 -3.12 15.99
N ILE A 170 -20.22 -4.38 16.02
CA ILE A 170 -18.92 -4.76 16.57
C ILE A 170 -17.81 -4.19 15.70
N ARG A 171 -17.92 -4.32 14.38
CA ARG A 171 -16.99 -3.75 13.41
C ARG A 171 -16.84 -2.25 13.61
N GLN A 172 -17.95 -1.53 13.70
CA GLN A 172 -17.93 -0.07 13.88
C GLN A 172 -17.33 0.33 15.23
N ARG A 173 -17.70 -0.36 16.31
CA ARG A 173 -17.13 -0.12 17.64
C ARG A 173 -15.63 -0.41 17.72
N ALA A 174 -15.16 -1.45 17.02
CA ALA A 174 -13.75 -1.80 16.95
C ALA A 174 -12.96 -0.77 16.15
N ARG A 175 -13.52 -0.29 15.04
CA ARG A 175 -12.95 0.78 14.23
C ARG A 175 -12.81 2.08 15.02
N THR A 176 -13.88 2.54 15.68
CA THR A 176 -13.84 3.75 16.52
C THR A 176 -12.82 3.61 17.64
N LEU A 177 -12.65 2.40 18.20
CA LEU A 177 -11.62 2.17 19.18
C LEU A 177 -10.21 2.31 18.59
N ALA A 178 -9.96 1.74 17.42
CA ALA A 178 -8.67 1.85 16.76
C ALA A 178 -8.32 3.32 16.46
N GLU A 179 -9.28 4.08 15.93
CA GLU A 179 -9.14 5.51 15.66
C GLU A 179 -8.83 6.32 16.95
N GLN A 180 -9.48 5.99 18.07
CA GLN A 180 -9.19 6.63 19.37
C GLN A 180 -7.77 6.30 19.88
N ALA A 181 -7.29 5.08 19.66
CA ALA A 181 -5.96 4.66 20.05
C ALA A 181 -4.89 5.35 19.20
N GLU A 182 -5.14 5.49 17.89
CA GLU A 182 -4.30 6.26 16.97
C GLU A 182 -4.20 7.72 17.38
N ALA A 183 -5.34 8.36 17.67
CA ALA A 183 -5.39 9.75 18.12
C ALA A 183 -4.61 10.00 19.43
N ARG A 184 -4.43 8.96 20.26
CA ARG A 184 -3.67 9.01 21.51
C ARG A 184 -2.20 8.62 21.34
N GLY A 185 -1.77 8.22 20.14
CA GLY A 185 -0.39 7.81 19.85
C GLY A 185 0.03 6.47 20.46
N VAL A 186 -0.91 5.63 20.92
CA VAL A 186 -0.63 4.34 21.58
C VAL A 186 -0.49 3.17 20.60
N THR A 187 -0.53 3.44 19.29
CA THR A 187 -0.39 2.45 18.21
C THR A 187 1.01 2.41 17.61
N THR A 188 1.99 3.03 18.27
CA THR A 188 3.38 3.02 17.82
C THR A 188 4.05 1.68 18.16
N GLY A 189 4.71 1.07 17.19
CA GLY A 189 5.46 -0.19 17.38
C GLY A 189 4.62 -1.47 17.45
N VAL A 190 3.30 -1.39 17.29
CA VAL A 190 2.43 -2.58 17.21
C VAL A 190 2.20 -2.97 15.76
N HIS A 191 2.03 -4.27 15.50
CA HIS A 191 1.59 -4.75 14.19
C HIS A 191 0.14 -4.27 13.93
N PRO A 192 -0.14 -3.49 12.86
CA PRO A 192 -1.46 -2.91 12.63
C PRO A 192 -2.59 -3.94 12.53
N ALA A 193 -2.33 -5.10 11.93
CA ALA A 193 -3.30 -6.19 11.80
C ALA A 193 -3.64 -6.81 13.16
N GLY A 194 -2.61 -7.12 13.95
CA GLY A 194 -2.78 -7.68 15.29
C GLY A 194 -3.51 -6.70 16.23
N PHE A 195 -3.21 -5.40 16.10
CA PHE A 195 -3.93 -4.37 16.85
C PHE A 195 -5.41 -4.30 16.46
N ALA A 196 -5.72 -4.34 15.16
CA ALA A 196 -7.10 -4.36 14.67
C ALA A 196 -7.87 -5.60 15.17
N ALA A 197 -7.24 -6.78 15.13
CA ALA A 197 -7.79 -8.02 15.66
C ALA A 197 -8.06 -7.92 17.17
N ALA A 198 -7.14 -7.34 17.94
CA ALA A 198 -7.32 -7.11 19.38
C ALA A 198 -8.49 -6.14 19.66
N CYS A 199 -8.67 -5.08 18.85
CA CYS A 199 -9.82 -4.19 18.95
C CYS A 199 -11.14 -4.93 18.72
N LEU A 200 -11.20 -5.80 17.70
CA LEU A 200 -12.37 -6.64 17.42
C LEU A 200 -12.67 -7.60 18.57
N TYR A 201 -11.67 -8.32 19.04
CA TYR A 201 -11.78 -9.22 20.19
C TYR A 201 -12.31 -8.52 21.44
N ARG A 202 -11.78 -7.33 21.74
CA ARG A 202 -12.21 -6.58 22.91
C ARG A 202 -13.66 -6.12 22.81
N LYS A 203 -14.08 -5.68 21.62
CA LYS A 203 -15.45 -5.19 21.40
C LYS A 203 -16.47 -6.31 21.28
N SER A 204 -16.11 -7.46 20.73
CA SER A 204 -17.00 -8.64 20.72
C SER A 204 -17.30 -9.12 22.14
N ARG A 205 -16.30 -9.11 23.04
CA ARG A 205 -16.50 -9.51 24.45
C ARG A 205 -17.35 -8.53 25.27
N SER A 206 -17.26 -7.23 25.00
CA SER A 206 -18.04 -6.23 25.74
C SER A 206 -19.51 -6.14 25.29
N SER A 207 -19.82 -6.59 24.08
CA SER A 207 -21.20 -6.68 23.59
C SER A 207 -21.87 -7.91 24.21
N ALA A 208 -22.40 -7.77 25.43
CA ALA A 208 -23.06 -8.82 26.21
C ALA A 208 -24.36 -9.40 25.59
N SER A 209 -24.63 -9.17 24.29
CA SER A 209 -25.84 -9.62 23.58
C SER A 209 -25.57 -10.63 22.44
N GLY A 210 -24.34 -11.11 22.26
CA GLY A 210 -24.04 -12.10 21.22
C GLY A 210 -22.98 -13.10 21.66
N ARG A 211 -23.42 -14.23 22.23
CA ARG A 211 -22.61 -15.45 22.25
C ARG A 211 -22.45 -15.91 20.80
N ASP A 212 -21.46 -15.40 20.08
CA ASP A 212 -20.86 -16.15 18.98
C ASP A 212 -19.54 -16.74 19.48
N PRO A 213 -19.57 -17.91 20.16
CA PRO A 213 -18.37 -18.61 20.56
C PRO A 213 -17.44 -18.89 19.36
N GLU A 214 -17.96 -18.89 18.13
CA GLU A 214 -17.20 -19.07 16.90
C GLU A 214 -16.25 -17.92 16.57
N VAL A 215 -16.63 -16.66 16.82
CA VAL A 215 -15.75 -15.49 16.62
C VAL A 215 -14.59 -15.51 17.61
N VAL A 216 -14.89 -15.86 18.87
CA VAL A 216 -13.88 -15.98 19.93
C VAL A 216 -12.95 -17.17 19.66
N HIS A 217 -13.47 -18.28 19.14
CA HIS A 217 -12.66 -19.46 18.80
C HIS A 217 -11.81 -19.28 17.54
N LYS A 218 -12.34 -18.65 16.48
CA LYS A 218 -11.59 -18.36 15.24
C LYS A 218 -10.51 -17.31 15.46
N ALA A 219 -10.81 -16.24 16.21
CA ALA A 219 -9.81 -15.22 16.55
C ALA A 219 -8.62 -15.81 17.33
N GLY A 220 -8.86 -16.78 18.23
CA GLY A 220 -7.80 -17.48 18.95
C GLY A 220 -7.02 -18.52 18.12
N ARG A 221 -7.60 -19.10 17.06
CA ARG A 221 -6.87 -19.99 16.13
C ARG A 221 -6.03 -19.23 15.12
N GLU A 222 -6.50 -18.08 14.68
CA GLU A 222 -5.82 -17.26 13.69
C GLU A 222 -4.85 -16.24 14.28
N GLU A 223 -4.71 -16.14 15.60
CA GLU A 223 -3.69 -15.31 16.27
C GLU A 223 -2.30 -15.51 15.67
N GLY A 224 -1.95 -16.75 15.28
CA GLY A 224 -0.69 -17.06 14.60
C GLY A 224 -0.61 -16.57 13.15
N ARG A 225 -1.73 -16.34 12.46
CA ARG A 225 -1.81 -15.87 11.06
C ARG A 225 -1.71 -14.34 10.94
N TRP A 226 -2.10 -13.63 12.00
CA TRP A 226 -2.13 -12.16 12.03
C TRP A 226 -0.93 -11.52 12.74
N LEU A 227 -0.12 -12.34 13.44
CA LEU A 227 1.09 -11.94 14.18
C LEU A 227 2.40 -12.29 13.46
N THR A 228 2.37 -13.14 12.43
CA THR A 228 3.48 -13.39 11.50
C THR A 228 3.33 -12.56 10.24
#